data_AF-A0A0S7ZPT8-F1
#
_entry.id   AF-A0A0S7ZPT8-F1
#
_cell.length_a   1.000
_cell.length_b   1.000
_cell.length_c   1.000
_cell.angle_alpha   90.00
_cell.angle_beta   90.00
_cell.angle_gamma   90.00
#
_symmetry.space_group_name_H-M   'P 1'
#
loop_
_entity.id
_entity.type
_entity.pdbx_description
1 polymer ?
#
loop_
_entity_poly.entity_id
_entity_poly.type
_entity_poly.pdbx_seq_one_letter_code
_entity_poly.pdbx_strand_id
1 'polypeptide(L)' 'MSSRIQQLAADKGMSFDEFVGEMRKRGCSEPTAAKIWSGTYETYYKFSDNDIYLSNLRKAADVLSVKTGLLLPR' A
#
# COMPACT_ATOMS: atom_id res chain seq x y z
N MET A 1 -13.42 -3.92 6.99
CA MET A 1 -13.01 -4.60 5.74
C MET A 1 -11.49 -4.59 5.71
N SER A 2 -10.84 -5.68 5.31
CA SER A 2 -9.39 -5.70 5.10
C SER A 2 -9.05 -5.06 3.76
N SER A 3 -7.99 -4.23 3.73
CA SER A 3 -7.53 -3.58 2.50
C SER A 3 -6.96 -4.61 1.52
N ARG A 4 -6.85 -4.24 0.24
CA ARG A 4 -6.22 -5.09 -0.77
C ARG A 4 -4.76 -5.39 -0.41
N ILE A 5 -4.07 -4.42 0.19
CA ILE A 5 -2.70 -4.59 0.69
C ILE A 5 -2.65 -5.66 1.78
N GLN A 6 -3.55 -5.62 2.75
CA GLN A 6 -3.61 -6.60 3.84
C GLN A 6 -3.88 -8.01 3.35
N GLN A 7 -4.75 -8.16 2.35
CA GLN A 7 -5.03 -9.46 1.73
C GLN A 7 -3.78 -10.03 1.05
N LEU A 8 -3.12 -9.23 0.21
CA LEU A 8 -1.92 -9.64 -0.52
C LEU A 8 -0.72 -9.88 0.41
N ALA A 9 -0.62 -9.13 1.51
CA ALA A 9 0.39 -9.34 2.53
C ALA A 9 0.14 -10.65 3.30
N ALA A 10 -1.12 -10.94 3.65
CA ALA A 10 -1.49 -12.19 4.31
C ALA A 10 -1.18 -13.43 3.47
N ASP A 11 -1.44 -13.37 2.15
CA ASP A 11 -1.08 -14.45 1.21
C ASP A 11 0.43 -14.74 1.19
N LYS A 12 1.25 -13.76 1.57
CA LYS A 12 2.71 -13.86 1.66
C LYS A 12 3.23 -14.12 3.09
N GLY A 13 2.34 -14.22 4.08
CA GLY A 13 2.74 -14.28 5.49
C GLY A 13 3.46 -13.02 5.98
N MET A 14 3.25 -11.87 5.34
CA MET A 14 3.91 -10.61 5.65
C MET A 14 3.09 -9.84 6.70
N SER A 15 3.74 -9.49 7.80
CA SER A 15 3.18 -8.66 8.86
C SER A 15 3.18 -7.17 8.48
N PHE A 16 2.44 -6.36 9.25
CA PHE A 16 2.45 -4.91 9.12
C PHE A 16 3.86 -4.31 9.26
N ASP A 17 4.60 -4.72 10.29
CA ASP A 17 5.94 -4.18 10.57
C ASP A 17 6.93 -4.53 9.46
N GLU A 18 6.86 -5.74 8.91
CA GLU A 18 7.67 -6.15 7.75
C GLU A 18 7.31 -5.33 6.51
N PHE A 19 6.02 -5.16 6.22
CA PHE A 19 5.57 -4.35 5.09
C PHE A 19 6.07 -2.91 5.21
N VAL A 20 5.90 -2.29 6.38
CA VAL A 20 6.37 -0.92 6.66
C VAL A 20 7.90 -0.83 6.54
N GLY A 21 8.62 -1.81 7.07
CA GLY A 21 10.08 -1.90 6.96
C GLY A 21 10.55 -1.96 5.50
N GLU A 22 9.92 -2.80 4.69
CA GLU A 22 10.22 -2.93 3.26
C GLU A 22 9.85 -1.67 2.45
N MET A 23 8.78 -0.98 2.83
CA MET A 23 8.39 0.29 2.25
C MET A 23 9.40 1.41 2.59
N ARG A 24 9.93 1.44 3.82
CA ARG A 24 10.97 2.39 4.23
C ARG A 24 12.27 2.20 3.44
N LYS A 25 12.67 0.95 3.20
CA LYS A 25 13.84 0.63 2.34
C LYS A 25 13.71 1.20 0.92
N ARG A 26 12.48 1.37 0.42
CA ARG A 26 12.16 1.98 -0.89
C ARG A 26 11.95 3.50 -0.84
N GLY A 27 12.32 4.13 0.28
CA GLY A 27 12.17 5.57 0.48
C GLY A 27 10.70 6.01 0.58
N CYS A 28 9.83 5.18 1.14
CA CYS A 28 8.49 5.59 1.56
C CYS A 28 8.52 5.94 3.06
N SER A 29 7.85 7.02 3.46
CA SER A 29 7.76 7.36 4.89
C SER A 29 6.82 6.39 5.61
N GLU A 30 7.09 6.14 6.89
CA GLU A 30 6.29 5.26 7.72
C GLU A 30 4.80 5.68 7.81
N PRO A 31 4.44 6.97 7.97
CA PRO A 31 3.05 7.40 7.92
C PRO A 31 2.37 7.08 6.58
N THR A 32 3.10 7.18 5.47
CA THR A 32 2.57 6.87 4.13
C THR A 32 2.39 5.36 3.96
N ALA A 33 3.35 4.55 4.42
CA ALA A 33 3.25 3.10 4.41
C ALA A 33 2.05 2.62 5.24
N ALA A 34 1.81 3.23 6.41
CA ALA A 34 0.65 2.94 7.25
C ALA A 34 -0.68 3.29 6.56
N LYS A 35 -0.77 4.46 5.90
CA LYS A 35 -1.96 4.84 5.11
C LYS A 35 -2.22 3.87 3.94
N ILE A 36 -1.16 3.37 3.31
CA ILE A 36 -1.27 2.38 2.23
C ILE A 36 -1.76 1.04 2.79
N TRP A 37 -1.18 0.59 3.91
CA TRP A 37 -1.62 -0.62 4.60
C TRP A 37 -3.10 -0.57 4.99
N SER A 38 -3.58 0.57 5.48
CA SER A 38 -5.01 0.76 5.80
C SER A 38 -5.91 0.85 4.58
N GLY A 39 -5.37 0.87 3.35
CA GLY A 39 -6.17 0.98 2.14
C GLY A 39 -6.81 2.36 1.97
N THR A 40 -6.28 3.42 2.59
CA THR A 40 -6.89 4.76 2.52
C THR A 40 -7.02 5.26 1.07
N TYR A 41 -6.14 4.81 0.18
CA TYR A 41 -6.17 5.11 -1.26
C TYR A 41 -7.28 4.39 -2.03
N GLU A 42 -7.91 3.37 -1.45
CA GLU A 42 -9.05 2.66 -2.04
C GLU A 42 -10.34 3.48 -1.89
N THR A 43 -10.39 4.36 -0.89
CA THR A 43 -11.51 5.23 -0.59
C THR A 43 -11.17 6.67 -0.94
N TYR A 44 -11.55 7.13 -2.13
CA TYR A 44 -11.43 8.53 -2.53
C TYR A 44 -12.75 9.05 -3.08
N TYR A 45 -13.21 10.20 -2.57
CA TYR A 45 -14.41 10.88 -3.06
C TYR A 45 -14.04 12.11 -3.91
N LYS A 46 -12.90 12.76 -3.59
CA LYS A 46 -12.30 13.87 -4.33
C LYS A 46 -10.81 13.64 -4.58
N PHE A 47 -10.28 14.22 -5.65
CA PHE A 47 -8.86 14.17 -6.01
C PHE A 47 -7.92 14.70 -4.90
N SER A 48 -8.43 15.57 -4.02
CA SER A 48 -7.70 16.14 -2.88
C SER A 48 -7.72 15.28 -1.61
N ASP A 49 -8.51 14.21 -1.58
CA ASP A 49 -8.73 13.44 -0.34
C ASP A 49 -7.56 12.51 -0.01
N ASN A 50 -6.62 12.32 -0.95
CA ASN A 50 -5.50 11.44 -0.74
C ASN A 50 -4.18 12.01 -1.26
N ASP A 51 -3.23 12.12 -0.35
CA ASP A 51 -1.84 12.49 -0.55
C ASP A 51 -0.95 11.27 -0.90
N ILE A 52 -1.55 10.09 -1.16
CA ILE A 52 -0.85 8.92 -1.69
C ILE A 52 -0.66 9.04 -3.21
N TYR A 53 0.59 9.27 -3.62
CA TYR A 53 1.00 9.25 -5.02
C TYR A 53 1.12 7.83 -5.60
N LEU A 54 0.93 7.70 -6.92
CA LEU A 54 1.13 6.45 -7.68
C LEU A 54 2.53 5.83 -7.49
N SER A 55 3.55 6.67 -7.27
CA SER A 55 4.90 6.21 -6.97
C SER A 55 4.97 5.40 -5.66
N ASN A 56 4.16 5.75 -4.65
CA ASN A 56 4.09 4.99 -3.40
C ASN A 56 3.37 3.64 -3.61
N LEU A 57 2.32 3.61 -4.44
CA LEU A 57 1.65 2.36 -4.80
C LEU A 57 2.55 1.42 -5.61
N ARG A 58 3.41 1.97 -6.49
CA ARG A 58 4.43 1.17 -7.21
C ARG A 58 5.42 0.52 -6.24
N LYS A 59 5.84 1.23 -5.20
CA LYS A 59 6.71 0.67 -4.15
C LYS A 59 5.99 -0.45 -3.39
N ALA A 60 4.74 -0.23 -3.00
CA ALA A 60 3.94 -1.27 -2.33
C ALA A 60 3.74 -2.51 -3.21
N ALA A 61 3.53 -2.31 -4.51
CA ALA A 61 3.43 -3.40 -5.48
C ALA A 61 4.73 -4.19 -5.59
N ASP A 62 5.88 -3.50 -5.55
CA ASP A 62 7.20 -4.14 -5.52
C ASP A 62 7.44 -4.95 -4.23
N VAL A 63 7.11 -4.39 -3.06
CA VAL A 63 7.15 -5.11 -1.76
C VAL A 63 6.30 -6.38 -1.80
N LEU A 64 5.11 -6.27 -2.36
CA LEU A 64 4.16 -7.37 -2.50
C LEU A 64 4.43 -8.25 -3.72
N SER A 65 5.45 -7.96 -4.54
CA SER A 65 5.77 -8.68 -5.78
C SER A 65 4.56 -8.87 -6.71
N VAL A 66 3.71 -7.86 -6.79
CA VAL A 66 2.52 -7.81 -7.64
C VAL A 66 2.63 -6.65 -8.64
N LYS A 67 1.76 -6.65 -9.66
CA LYS A 67 1.62 -5.49 -10.53
C LYS A 67 0.82 -4.40 -9.81
N THR A 68 1.20 -3.13 -10.01
CA THR A 68 0.49 -1.98 -9.41
C THR A 68 -1.01 -1.99 -9.72
N GLY A 69 -1.43 -2.49 -10.89
CA GLY A 69 -2.84 -2.63 -11.24
C GLY A 69 -3.66 -3.58 -10.37
N LEU A 70 -3.02 -4.48 -9.61
CA LEU A 70 -3.69 -5.35 -8.63
C LEU A 70 -3.98 -4.64 -7.30
N LEU A 71 -3.36 -3.48 -7.07
CA LEU A 71 -3.59 -2.64 -5.90
C LEU A 71 -4.70 -1.62 -6.13
N LEU A 72 -4.95 -1.24 -7.39
CA LEU A 72 -5.98 -0.26 -7.72
C LEU A 72 -7.38 -0.84 -7.51
N PRO A 73 -8.31 -0.07 -6.91
CA PRO A 73 -9.71 -0.47 -6.83
C PRO A 73 -10.29 -0.68 -8.24
N ARG A 74 -11.19 -1.66 -8.37
CA ARG A 74 -11.92 -1.94 -9.61
C ARG A 74 -13.11 -1.02 -9.78
#